data_AF-A0A925BK90-F1
#
_entry.id   AF-A0A925BK90-F1
#
_cell.length_a   1.000
_cell.length_b   1.000
_cell.length_c   1.000
_cell.angle_alpha   90.00
_cell.angle_beta   90.00
_cell.angle_gamma   90.00
#
_symmetry.space_group_name_H-M   'P 1'
#
loop_
_entity.id
_entity.type
_entity.pdbx_description
1 polymer ?
#
loop_
_entity_poly.entity_id
_entity_poly.type
_entity_poly.pdbx_seq_one_letter_code
_entity_poly.pdbx_strand_id
1 'polypeptide(L)'
;MWMRTALIVCLTALSLPTIGWSQAPAPNESQITQARLKGVEFLKSKQLDDGSWEFPAHEVGITALCTLALLENGVPQSDPVIDKGHRFVKKSTKELGSTYDIALSIVILSRLDEYGNKQAIRDLGARLIAGQNTGGGWSYTCPAKITSSILTNPESRPKAPEGVGDNSCTQFAVLGLWTASRSGMDIDQPMAAIARRFRTTQNSDGGWPYTSAVANQGDKAAVPNPSGSAMTFAGLFSLTVARANKLRKQLEERELSGDKSKPGASGSPKSTSGSTKKDDKKKDEKPDEKKDTPPEAAEKSDEGATLLKDPIFAKGLAKAGEFVQSGDEARYFLWTIERLGVLLGQEKIGGVDWFAKGAGILIRTQQADGSWPEAHNDKGLSQTSFAILFLRKANLGSDISRLLEGEPVKAFVLSGRADKPRFATLEEAIKA
;
A
#
# COMPACT_ATOMS: atom_id res chain seq x y z
N MET A 1 -2.49 -3.37 20.90
CA MET A 1 -3.41 -2.74 21.88
C MET A 1 -3.60 -1.25 21.60
N TRP A 2 -2.60 -0.54 21.05
CA TRP A 2 -2.65 0.91 20.78
C TRP A 2 -3.66 1.37 19.70
N MET A 3 -3.88 0.62 18.62
CA MET A 3 -4.92 0.94 17.61
C MET A 3 -6.26 0.21 17.83
N ARG A 4 -6.35 -0.69 18.81
CA ARG A 4 -7.65 -1.29 19.21
C ARG A 4 -8.51 -0.30 19.98
N THR A 5 -7.90 0.66 20.68
CA THR A 5 -8.60 1.67 21.48
C THR A 5 -8.91 2.95 20.68
N ALA A 6 -8.19 3.22 19.60
CA ALA A 6 -8.52 4.29 18.65
C ALA A 6 -9.89 4.09 17.96
N LEU A 7 -10.43 2.86 17.99
CA LEU A 7 -11.71 2.48 17.37
C LEU A 7 -12.92 2.52 18.31
N ILE A 8 -12.74 2.66 19.63
CA ILE A 8 -13.88 2.71 20.56
C ILE A 8 -14.63 4.06 20.47
N VAL A 9 -13.99 5.13 19.95
CA VAL A 9 -14.63 6.44 19.79
C VAL A 9 -15.40 6.58 18.47
N CYS A 10 -15.31 5.62 17.54
CA CYS A 10 -16.20 5.57 16.38
C CYS A 10 -17.68 5.26 16.73
N LEU A 11 -18.01 4.99 18.00
CA LEU A 11 -19.33 4.50 18.43
C LEU A 11 -20.16 5.47 19.27
N THR A 12 -19.73 6.71 19.54
CA THR A 12 -20.58 7.71 20.20
C THR A 12 -20.70 8.97 19.36
N ALA A 13 -21.57 8.91 18.36
CA ALA A 13 -22.12 10.10 17.71
C ALA A 13 -23.06 10.79 18.71
N LEU A 14 -22.55 11.74 19.48
CA LEU A 14 -23.39 12.78 20.07
C LEU A 14 -23.73 13.75 18.94
N SER A 15 -25.01 13.79 18.58
CA SER A 15 -25.59 14.67 17.58
C SER A 15 -25.35 16.14 17.96
N LEU A 16 -24.30 16.74 17.40
CA LEU A 16 -24.17 18.18 17.36
C LEU A 16 -24.96 18.73 16.17
N PRO A 17 -25.59 19.91 16.31
CA PRO A 17 -26.40 20.49 15.25
C PRO A 17 -25.59 20.68 13.97
N THR A 18 -26.18 20.30 12.84
CA THR A 18 -25.59 20.43 11.50
C THR A 18 -25.37 21.91 11.17
N ILE A 19 -24.16 22.41 11.41
CA ILE A 19 -23.70 23.64 10.77
C ILE A 19 -23.55 23.30 9.28
N GLY A 20 -24.38 23.90 8.45
CA GLY A 20 -24.30 23.77 7.00
C GLY A 20 -22.87 24.08 6.53
N TRP A 21 -22.28 23.15 5.79
CA TRP A 21 -20.93 23.28 5.27
C TRP A 21 -20.91 24.41 4.25
N SER A 22 -20.51 25.61 4.67
CA SER A 22 -20.10 26.64 3.74
C SER A 22 -18.91 26.08 2.94
N GLN A 23 -19.08 25.96 1.62
CA GLN A 23 -18.03 25.54 0.70
C GLN A 23 -16.98 26.65 0.66
N ALA A 24 -16.04 26.63 1.61
CA ALA A 24 -14.83 27.44 1.49
C ALA A 24 -14.19 27.12 0.12
N PRO A 25 -13.73 28.14 -0.62
CA PRO A 25 -13.09 27.91 -1.91
C PRO A 25 -11.91 26.94 -1.74
N ALA A 26 -11.69 26.09 -2.75
CA ALA A 26 -10.57 25.16 -2.76
C ALA A 26 -9.26 25.90 -2.48
N PRO A 27 -8.39 25.38 -1.59
CA PRO A 27 -7.15 26.08 -1.26
C PRO A 27 -6.27 26.27 -2.48
N ASN A 28 -5.64 27.44 -2.60
CA ASN A 28 -4.68 27.70 -3.66
C ASN A 28 -3.30 27.09 -3.35
N GLU A 29 -2.44 27.03 -4.37
CA GLU A 29 -1.10 26.43 -4.25
C GLU A 29 -0.21 27.10 -3.19
N SER A 30 -0.36 28.42 -2.98
CA SER A 30 0.38 29.15 -1.96
C SER A 30 -0.03 28.72 -0.56
N GLN A 31 -1.34 28.59 -0.29
CA GLN A 31 -1.85 28.14 1.01
C GLN A 31 -1.41 26.70 1.30
N ILE A 32 -1.47 25.81 0.31
CA ILE A 32 -1.01 24.43 0.41
C ILE A 32 0.49 24.40 0.72
N THR A 33 1.29 25.18 -0.01
CA THR A 33 2.74 25.26 0.19
C THR A 33 3.10 25.79 1.56
N GLN A 34 2.42 26.84 2.04
CA GLN A 34 2.64 27.40 3.37
C GLN A 34 2.32 26.39 4.48
N ALA A 35 1.18 25.71 4.40
CA ALA A 35 0.81 24.69 5.38
C ALA A 35 1.84 23.56 5.43
N ARG A 36 2.28 23.11 4.25
CA ARG A 36 3.31 22.08 4.09
C ARG A 36 4.64 22.49 4.72
N LEU A 37 5.13 23.71 4.46
CA LEU A 37 6.38 24.22 5.02
C LEU A 37 6.32 24.35 6.55
N LYS A 38 5.19 24.80 7.11
CA LYS A 38 5.00 24.83 8.57
C LYS A 38 5.09 23.44 9.20
N GLY A 39 4.51 22.41 8.56
CA GLY A 39 4.63 21.03 9.03
C GLY A 39 6.05 20.47 8.90
N VAL A 40 6.79 20.86 7.86
CA VAL A 40 8.22 20.52 7.71
C VAL A 40 9.04 21.10 8.87
N GLU A 41 8.87 22.39 9.17
CA GLU A 41 9.58 23.04 10.28
C GLU A 41 9.22 22.43 11.64
N PHE A 42 7.94 22.09 11.84
CA PHE A 42 7.51 21.36 13.03
C PHE A 42 8.29 20.04 13.17
N LEU A 43 8.31 19.18 12.14
CA LEU A 43 9.02 17.90 12.22
C LEU A 43 10.53 18.09 12.46
N LYS A 44 11.16 19.05 11.77
CA LYS A 44 12.58 19.40 11.99
C LYS A 44 12.85 19.77 13.45
N SER A 45 11.97 20.57 14.07
CA SER A 45 12.10 21.01 15.47
C SER A 45 11.98 19.89 16.52
N LYS A 46 11.47 18.71 16.13
CA LYS A 46 11.24 17.58 17.05
C LYS A 46 12.29 16.48 16.96
N GLN A 47 13.25 16.56 16.03
CA GLN A 47 14.32 15.58 15.95
C GLN A 47 15.25 15.70 17.16
N LEU A 48 15.56 14.57 17.79
CA LEU A 48 16.53 14.48 18.87
C LEU A 48 17.96 14.48 18.33
N ASP A 49 18.94 14.75 19.21
CA ASP A 49 20.36 14.83 18.83
C ASP A 49 20.89 13.54 18.17
N ASP A 50 20.35 12.39 18.58
CA ASP A 50 20.72 11.07 18.08
C ASP A 50 20.08 10.71 16.72
N GLY A 51 19.25 11.61 16.19
CA GLY A 51 18.57 11.51 14.91
C GLY A 51 17.15 10.95 14.96
N SER A 52 16.69 10.47 16.12
CA SER A 52 15.36 9.90 16.27
C SER A 52 14.28 10.95 16.51
N TRP A 53 13.03 10.52 16.38
CA TRP A 53 11.88 11.20 16.95
C TRP A 53 11.32 10.34 18.08
N GLU A 54 10.93 10.98 19.18
CA GLU A 54 10.43 10.28 20.36
C GLU A 54 9.02 9.75 20.11
N PHE A 55 8.89 8.42 20.13
CA PHE A 55 7.61 7.74 20.10
C PHE A 55 7.76 6.39 20.82
N PRO A 56 7.29 6.28 22.08
CA PRO A 56 7.50 5.09 22.90
C PRO A 56 7.14 3.79 22.18
N ALA A 57 8.08 2.85 22.14
CA ALA A 57 8.00 1.52 21.54
C ALA A 57 7.94 1.45 19.99
N HIS A 58 7.98 2.61 19.31
CA HIS A 58 8.00 2.70 17.85
C HIS A 58 8.96 3.78 17.35
N GLU A 59 10.06 4.01 18.06
CA GLU A 59 11.04 5.06 17.77
C GLU A 59 11.62 4.91 16.36
N VAL A 60 11.79 3.67 15.89
CA VAL A 60 12.33 3.41 14.55
C VAL A 60 11.27 3.68 13.47
N GLY A 61 10.04 3.20 13.67
CA GLY A 61 8.92 3.46 12.76
C GLY A 61 8.61 4.95 12.62
N ILE A 62 8.50 5.69 13.72
CA ILE A 62 8.24 7.14 13.65
C ILE A 62 9.39 7.89 12.99
N THR A 63 10.64 7.51 13.28
CA THR A 63 11.82 8.16 12.70
C THR A 63 11.83 7.94 11.19
N ALA A 64 11.53 6.72 10.73
CA ALA A 64 11.40 6.42 9.31
C ALA A 64 10.28 7.24 8.65
N LEU A 65 9.12 7.37 9.29
CA LEU A 65 7.99 8.16 8.77
C LEU A 65 8.30 9.66 8.70
N CYS A 66 8.84 10.26 9.76
CA CYS A 66 9.23 11.67 9.78
C CYS A 66 10.30 11.97 8.72
N THR A 67 11.32 11.11 8.62
CA THR A 67 12.40 11.26 7.63
C THR A 67 11.84 11.18 6.21
N LEU A 68 10.95 10.22 5.94
CA LEU A 68 10.28 10.10 4.65
C LEU A 68 9.44 11.33 4.33
N ALA A 69 8.65 11.81 5.30
CA ALA A 69 7.81 12.99 5.11
C ALA A 69 8.64 14.23 4.79
N LEU A 70 9.77 14.46 5.47
CA LEU A 70 10.70 15.54 5.16
C LEU A 70 11.31 15.41 3.76
N LEU A 71 11.79 14.21 3.40
CA LEU A 71 12.42 13.94 2.11
C LEU A 71 11.47 14.20 0.93
N GLU A 72 10.25 13.65 0.99
CA GLU A 72 9.23 13.83 -0.06
C GLU A 72 8.79 15.30 -0.18
N ASN A 73 8.93 16.05 0.91
CA ASN A 73 8.68 17.48 0.98
C ASN A 73 9.87 18.35 0.52
N GLY A 74 10.89 17.75 -0.09
CA GLY A 74 11.98 18.46 -0.75
C GLY A 74 13.14 18.85 0.16
N VAL A 75 13.18 18.33 1.39
CA VAL A 75 14.39 18.42 2.21
C VAL A 75 15.49 17.57 1.55
N PRO A 76 16.65 18.15 1.18
CA PRO A 76 17.68 17.42 0.46
C PRO A 76 18.22 16.24 1.26
N GLN A 77 18.62 15.16 0.59
CA GLN A 77 19.25 14.00 1.22
C GLN A 77 20.54 14.36 1.99
N SER A 78 21.23 15.43 1.58
CA SER A 78 22.42 15.96 2.26
C SER A 78 22.11 16.80 3.50
N ASP A 79 20.84 17.12 3.78
CA ASP A 79 20.46 17.86 4.98
C ASP A 79 20.74 16.98 6.22
N PRO A 80 21.40 17.52 7.28
CA PRO A 80 21.68 16.78 8.50
C PRO A 80 20.46 16.09 9.12
N VAL A 81 19.26 16.65 8.98
CA VAL A 81 18.03 16.04 9.52
C VAL A 81 17.74 14.68 8.86
N ILE A 82 17.98 14.58 7.54
CA ILE A 82 17.72 13.36 6.77
C ILE A 82 18.81 12.32 7.06
N ASP A 83 20.07 12.75 7.04
CA ASP A 83 21.21 11.87 7.31
C ASP A 83 21.15 11.26 8.72
N LYS A 84 20.83 12.07 9.74
CA LYS A 84 20.67 11.57 11.12
C LYS A 84 19.52 10.57 11.24
N GLY A 85 18.35 10.87 10.65
CA GLY A 85 17.20 9.97 10.64
C GLY A 85 17.49 8.63 9.95
N HIS A 86 18.16 8.68 8.79
CA HIS A 86 18.62 7.49 8.08
C HIS A 86 19.56 6.63 8.92
N ARG A 87 20.60 7.24 9.51
CA ARG A 87 21.57 6.53 10.36
C ARG A 87 20.88 5.88 11.55
N PHE A 88 19.93 6.56 12.18
CA PHE A 88 19.15 6.01 13.29
C PHE A 88 18.30 4.81 12.86
N VAL A 89 17.61 4.89 11.72
CA VAL A 89 16.82 3.75 11.21
C VAL A 89 17.73 2.58 10.88
N LYS A 90 18.80 2.83 10.12
CA LYS A 90 19.73 1.79 9.64
C LYS A 90 20.39 1.02 10.79
N LYS A 91 20.85 1.71 11.83
CA LYS A 91 21.50 1.07 13.00
C LYS A 91 20.54 0.19 13.81
N SER A 92 19.24 0.47 13.75
CA SER A 92 18.22 -0.14 14.62
C SER A 92 17.42 -1.26 13.94
N THR A 93 17.74 -1.63 12.70
CA THR A 93 16.95 -2.61 11.92
C THR A 93 17.00 -4.05 12.46
N LYS A 94 18.09 -4.44 13.14
CA LYS A 94 18.38 -5.84 13.47
C LYS A 94 17.33 -6.51 14.38
N GLU A 95 16.67 -5.78 15.25
CA GLU A 95 15.71 -6.36 16.21
C GLU A 95 14.24 -5.95 15.92
N LEU A 96 13.98 -5.30 14.77
CA LEU A 96 12.63 -4.87 14.42
C LEU A 96 11.70 -6.06 14.19
N GLY A 97 10.65 -6.13 15.01
CA GLY A 97 9.53 -7.06 14.88
C GLY A 97 8.19 -6.39 14.58
N SER A 98 8.04 -5.07 14.71
CA SER A 98 6.78 -4.38 14.42
C SER A 98 6.55 -4.26 12.90
N THR A 99 5.38 -4.66 12.42
CA THR A 99 5.06 -4.61 10.97
C THR A 99 5.16 -3.19 10.40
N TYR A 100 4.73 -2.17 11.15
CA TYR A 100 4.82 -0.78 10.72
C TYR A 100 6.27 -0.31 10.62
N ASP A 101 7.06 -0.56 11.67
CA ASP A 101 8.46 -0.15 11.74
C ASP A 101 9.28 -0.81 10.64
N ILE A 102 9.05 -2.10 10.39
CA ILE A 102 9.70 -2.85 9.30
C ILE A 102 9.34 -2.23 7.94
N ALA A 103 8.04 -2.05 7.67
CA ALA A 103 7.58 -1.51 6.38
C ALA A 103 8.09 -0.10 6.12
N LEU A 104 7.98 0.81 7.09
CA LEU A 104 8.46 2.18 6.98
C LEU A 104 9.98 2.25 6.84
N SER A 105 10.71 1.40 7.57
CA SER A 105 12.16 1.30 7.45
C SER A 105 12.58 0.86 6.05
N ILE A 106 11.90 -0.12 5.46
CA ILE A 106 12.15 -0.54 4.08
C ILE A 106 11.95 0.64 3.10
N VAL A 107 10.85 1.39 3.25
CA VAL A 107 10.54 2.51 2.35
C VAL A 107 11.62 3.58 2.42
N ILE A 108 11.99 4.05 3.61
CA ILE A 108 13.00 5.11 3.72
C ILE A 108 14.40 4.63 3.29
N LEU A 109 14.77 3.40 3.64
CA LEU A 109 16.07 2.84 3.24
C LEU A 109 16.17 2.66 1.72
N SER A 110 15.08 2.29 1.05
CA SER A 110 15.01 2.20 -0.41
C SER A 110 15.06 3.56 -1.09
N ARG A 111 14.49 4.61 -0.49
CA ARG A 111 14.56 5.98 -1.02
C ARG A 111 15.98 6.56 -0.92
N LEU A 112 16.77 6.07 0.04
CA LEU A 112 18.13 6.49 0.33
C LEU A 112 19.17 5.42 -0.10
N ASP A 113 18.92 4.69 -1.19
CA ASP A 113 19.67 3.48 -1.58
C ASP A 113 21.17 3.71 -1.87
N GLU A 114 21.60 4.95 -2.13
CA GLU A 114 23.02 5.29 -2.31
C GLU A 114 23.91 4.97 -1.10
N TYR A 115 23.31 4.69 0.08
CA TYR A 115 24.05 4.30 1.29
C TYR A 115 24.31 2.79 1.42
N GLY A 116 24.05 1.97 0.39
CA GLY A 116 24.26 0.53 0.46
C GLY A 116 23.29 -0.13 1.46
N ASN A 117 21.99 0.10 1.27
CA ASN A 117 20.95 -0.40 2.19
C ASN A 117 20.36 -1.75 1.77
N LYS A 118 20.74 -2.27 0.61
CA LYS A 118 20.20 -3.50 0.00
C LYS A 118 20.10 -4.68 0.98
N GLN A 119 21.15 -4.95 1.76
CA GLN A 119 21.13 -6.08 2.71
C GLN A 119 20.07 -5.89 3.81
N ALA A 120 20.02 -4.70 4.42
CA ALA A 120 19.03 -4.37 5.45
C ALA A 120 17.60 -4.45 4.91
N ILE A 121 17.36 -3.95 3.68
CA ILE A 121 16.07 -4.05 3.00
C ILE A 121 15.67 -5.51 2.81
N ARG A 122 16.61 -6.36 2.35
CA ARG A 122 16.35 -7.79 2.15
C ARG A 122 16.05 -8.53 3.45
N ASP A 123 16.76 -8.23 4.53
CA ASP A 123 16.51 -8.84 5.84
C ASP A 123 15.15 -8.42 6.41
N LEU A 124 14.80 -7.13 6.32
CA LEU A 124 13.49 -6.62 6.72
C LEU A 124 12.35 -7.19 5.86
N GLY A 125 12.55 -7.27 4.54
CA GLY A 125 11.58 -7.87 3.61
C GLY A 125 11.36 -9.35 3.90
N ALA A 126 12.41 -10.09 4.29
CA ALA A 126 12.29 -11.48 4.70
C ALA A 126 11.41 -11.63 5.96
N ARG A 127 11.50 -10.70 6.92
CA ARG A 127 10.61 -10.69 8.08
C ARG A 127 9.16 -10.44 7.70
N LEU A 128 8.90 -9.57 6.73
CA LEU A 128 7.55 -9.39 6.18
C LEU A 128 7.05 -10.69 5.54
N ILE A 129 7.84 -11.36 4.69
CA ILE A 129 7.44 -12.65 4.09
C ILE A 129 7.14 -13.69 5.17
N ALA A 130 8.00 -13.82 6.18
CA ALA A 130 7.79 -14.74 7.30
C ALA A 130 6.62 -14.35 8.21
N GLY A 131 6.25 -13.08 8.25
CA GLY A 131 5.14 -12.56 9.05
C GLY A 131 3.77 -12.68 8.39
N GLN A 132 3.70 -13.08 7.11
CA GLN A 132 2.41 -13.26 6.45
C GLN A 132 1.67 -14.45 7.06
N ASN A 133 0.47 -14.18 7.59
CA ASN A 133 -0.33 -15.22 8.23
C ASN A 133 -1.10 -16.08 7.24
N THR A 134 -1.70 -17.16 7.73
CA THR A 134 -2.48 -18.11 6.92
C THR A 134 -3.68 -17.48 6.21
N GLY A 135 -4.22 -16.37 6.72
CA GLY A 135 -5.25 -15.55 6.06
C GLY A 135 -4.72 -14.57 5.01
N GLY A 136 -3.42 -14.63 4.66
CA GLY A 136 -2.76 -13.80 3.66
C GLY A 136 -2.49 -12.35 4.09
N GLY A 137 -2.77 -12.01 5.36
CA GLY A 137 -2.57 -10.67 5.91
C GLY A 137 -1.39 -10.58 6.87
N TRP A 138 -1.28 -9.46 7.56
CA TRP A 138 -0.30 -9.22 8.62
C TRP A 138 -0.96 -8.77 9.91
N SER A 139 -0.34 -9.15 11.03
CA SER A 139 -0.64 -8.63 12.36
C SER A 139 0.38 -7.55 12.73
N TYR A 140 0.34 -7.05 13.96
CA TYR A 140 1.27 -6.02 14.45
C TYR A 140 2.72 -6.49 14.55
N THR A 141 2.96 -7.80 14.56
CA THR A 141 4.28 -8.38 14.76
C THR A 141 4.67 -9.30 13.61
N CYS A 142 5.96 -9.28 13.29
CA CYS A 142 6.67 -10.19 12.41
C CYS A 142 7.82 -10.86 13.19
N PRO A 143 8.30 -12.03 12.76
CA PRO A 143 9.44 -12.69 13.40
C PRO A 143 10.74 -11.87 13.29
N ALA A 144 11.20 -11.26 14.40
CA ALA A 144 12.32 -10.31 14.41
C ALA A 144 13.69 -10.93 14.06
N LYS A 145 13.89 -12.24 14.25
CA LYS A 145 15.18 -12.93 14.04
C LYS A 145 15.34 -13.57 12.65
N ILE A 146 14.41 -13.29 11.73
CA ILE A 146 14.51 -13.76 10.34
C ILE A 146 15.40 -12.81 9.53
N THR A 147 16.23 -13.41 8.67
CA THR A 147 17.13 -12.71 7.73
C THR A 147 16.83 -13.17 6.30
N SER A 148 17.49 -12.53 5.34
CA SER A 148 17.33 -12.79 3.89
C SER A 148 17.75 -14.18 3.41
N SER A 149 18.29 -15.04 4.27
CA SER A 149 18.59 -16.44 3.93
C SER A 149 17.35 -17.23 3.52
N ILE A 150 16.17 -16.88 4.04
CA ILE A 150 14.90 -17.55 3.68
C ILE A 150 14.40 -17.18 2.28
N LEU A 151 15.02 -16.18 1.63
CA LEU A 151 14.61 -15.71 0.31
C LEU A 151 15.10 -16.65 -0.80
N THR A 152 16.26 -17.29 -0.60
CA THR A 152 16.88 -18.17 -1.60
C THR A 152 16.43 -19.62 -1.48
N ASN A 153 15.89 -20.03 -0.34
CA ASN A 153 15.35 -21.38 -0.13
C ASN A 153 13.93 -21.29 0.48
N PRO A 154 12.86 -21.44 -0.33
CA PRO A 154 11.50 -21.44 0.18
C PRO A 154 11.20 -22.50 1.26
N GLU A 155 11.89 -23.65 1.24
CA GLU A 155 11.72 -24.71 2.25
C GLU A 155 12.28 -24.31 3.62
N SER A 156 13.21 -23.34 3.65
CA SER A 156 13.76 -22.81 4.91
C SER A 156 12.86 -21.76 5.57
N ARG A 157 11.74 -21.40 4.94
CA ARG A 157 10.80 -20.43 5.51
C ARG A 157 10.11 -21.01 6.73
N PRO A 158 9.94 -20.22 7.81
CA PRO A 158 9.17 -20.66 8.98
C PRO A 158 7.71 -20.95 8.58
N LYS A 159 7.04 -21.81 9.35
CA LYS A 159 5.60 -22.01 9.22
C LYS A 159 4.88 -20.66 9.34
N ALA A 160 3.96 -20.40 8.43
CA ALA A 160 3.15 -19.18 8.45
C ALA A 160 2.41 -19.06 9.80
N PRO A 161 2.43 -17.87 10.45
CA PRO A 161 1.65 -17.63 11.66
C PRO A 161 0.17 -17.88 11.43
N GLU A 162 -0.51 -18.46 12.42
CA GLU A 162 -1.95 -18.68 12.36
C GLU A 162 -2.71 -17.35 12.54
N GLY A 163 -3.82 -17.20 11.82
CA GLY A 163 -4.73 -16.08 11.94
C GLY A 163 -4.90 -15.31 10.64
N VAL A 164 -5.66 -14.22 10.71
CA VAL A 164 -5.97 -13.38 9.54
C VAL A 164 -5.26 -12.03 9.56
N GLY A 165 -4.88 -11.49 10.72
CA GLY A 165 -4.33 -10.13 10.80
C GLY A 165 -5.33 -9.05 10.38
N ASP A 166 -4.87 -7.81 10.31
CA ASP A 166 -5.72 -6.64 10.03
C ASP A 166 -5.34 -5.90 8.76
N ASN A 167 -6.28 -5.12 8.22
CA ASN A 167 -6.10 -4.45 6.94
C ASN A 167 -5.16 -3.24 7.01
N SER A 168 -4.85 -2.73 8.21
CA SER A 168 -3.87 -1.66 8.42
C SER A 168 -2.43 -2.18 8.37
N CYS A 169 -2.11 -3.22 9.12
CA CYS A 169 -0.81 -3.89 9.05
C CYS A 169 -0.56 -4.45 7.65
N THR A 170 -1.60 -5.03 7.04
CA THR A 170 -1.50 -5.64 5.71
C THR A 170 -1.10 -4.64 4.63
N GLN A 171 -1.71 -3.45 4.56
CA GLN A 171 -1.33 -2.46 3.55
C GLN A 171 0.11 -1.94 3.73
N PHE A 172 0.61 -1.82 4.97
CA PHE A 172 1.99 -1.42 5.23
C PHE A 172 2.96 -2.52 4.81
N ALA A 173 2.66 -3.78 5.14
CA ALA A 173 3.45 -4.91 4.68
C ALA A 173 3.48 -5.00 3.15
N VAL A 174 2.35 -4.76 2.47
CA VAL A 174 2.29 -4.71 1.00
C VAL A 174 3.18 -3.60 0.44
N LEU A 175 3.10 -2.38 1.00
CA LEU A 175 3.96 -1.26 0.60
C LEU A 175 5.45 -1.59 0.82
N GLY A 176 5.78 -2.19 1.96
CA GLY A 176 7.13 -2.63 2.30
C GLY A 176 7.65 -3.69 1.34
N LEU A 177 6.88 -4.75 1.09
CA LEU A 177 7.26 -5.83 0.17
C LEU A 177 7.41 -5.34 -1.27
N TRP A 178 6.46 -4.54 -1.77
CA TRP A 178 6.58 -3.91 -3.08
C TRP A 178 7.88 -3.11 -3.18
N THR A 179 8.19 -2.33 -2.15
CA THR A 179 9.42 -1.53 -2.12
C THR A 179 10.67 -2.40 -2.04
N ALA A 180 10.65 -3.47 -1.26
CA ALA A 180 11.76 -4.41 -1.12
C ALA A 180 12.02 -5.22 -2.40
N SER A 181 11.01 -5.40 -3.26
CA SER A 181 11.18 -6.10 -4.55
C SER A 181 12.28 -5.49 -5.43
N ARG A 182 12.48 -4.17 -5.33
CA ARG A 182 13.55 -3.41 -6.01
C ARG A 182 14.96 -3.86 -5.60
N SER A 183 15.08 -4.54 -4.46
CA SER A 183 16.33 -5.18 -4.00
C SER A 183 16.47 -6.64 -4.48
N GLY A 184 15.77 -7.01 -5.55
CA GLY A 184 15.79 -8.36 -6.14
C GLY A 184 15.09 -9.39 -5.26
N MET A 185 13.98 -9.02 -4.62
CA MET A 185 13.18 -9.93 -3.81
C MET A 185 11.97 -10.44 -4.58
N ASP A 186 11.81 -11.77 -4.61
CA ASP A 186 10.57 -12.38 -5.08
C ASP A 186 9.46 -12.20 -4.03
N ILE A 187 8.38 -11.53 -4.44
CA ILE A 187 7.20 -11.25 -3.63
C ILE A 187 5.93 -11.89 -4.21
N ASP A 188 6.05 -12.78 -5.18
CA ASP A 188 4.92 -13.32 -5.95
C ASP A 188 3.94 -14.08 -5.08
N GLN A 189 4.43 -15.01 -4.26
CA GLN A 189 3.58 -15.77 -3.35
C GLN A 189 2.85 -14.86 -2.35
N PRO A 190 3.55 -13.93 -1.64
CA PRO A 190 2.88 -12.96 -0.81
C PRO A 190 1.80 -12.13 -1.51
N MET A 191 2.08 -11.64 -2.72
CA MET A 191 1.12 -10.82 -3.49
C MET A 191 -0.07 -11.64 -4.00
N ALA A 192 0.13 -12.92 -4.35
CA ALA A 192 -0.96 -13.83 -4.70
C ALA A 192 -1.89 -14.10 -3.49
N ALA A 193 -1.33 -14.23 -2.29
CA ALA A 193 -2.11 -14.37 -1.06
C ALA A 193 -2.90 -13.09 -0.73
N ILE A 194 -2.33 -11.90 -0.97
CA ILE A 194 -3.02 -10.60 -0.87
C ILE A 194 -4.20 -10.52 -1.83
N ALA A 195 -3.98 -10.88 -3.10
CA ALA A 195 -5.00 -10.91 -4.13
C ALA A 195 -6.19 -11.82 -3.76
N ARG A 196 -5.92 -12.99 -3.17
CA ARG A 196 -6.96 -13.89 -2.65
C ARG A 196 -7.68 -13.28 -1.46
N ARG A 197 -6.94 -12.82 -0.45
CA ARG A 197 -7.48 -12.24 0.79
C ARG A 197 -8.50 -11.15 0.50
N PHE A 198 -8.14 -10.11 -0.25
CA PHE A 198 -9.03 -8.97 -0.43
C PHE A 198 -10.24 -9.30 -1.32
N ARG A 199 -10.13 -10.31 -2.20
CA ARG A 199 -11.30 -10.84 -2.94
C ARG A 199 -12.28 -11.60 -2.05
N THR A 200 -11.79 -12.33 -1.04
CA THR A 200 -12.63 -13.17 -0.17
C THR A 200 -13.10 -12.48 1.12
N THR A 201 -12.65 -11.25 1.38
CA THR A 201 -12.96 -10.53 2.64
C THR A 201 -13.65 -9.19 2.44
N GLN A 202 -14.08 -8.88 1.20
CA GLN A 202 -14.90 -7.71 0.93
C GLN A 202 -16.30 -7.89 1.52
N ASN A 203 -16.80 -6.86 2.21
CA ASN A 203 -18.18 -6.86 2.71
C ASN A 203 -19.18 -6.72 1.55
N SER A 204 -20.44 -7.06 1.82
CA SER A 204 -21.52 -6.94 0.82
C SER A 204 -21.77 -5.49 0.38
N ASP A 205 -21.32 -4.49 1.13
CA ASP A 205 -21.37 -3.07 0.76
C ASP A 205 -20.21 -2.62 -0.14
N GLY A 206 -19.27 -3.52 -0.48
CA GLY A 206 -18.09 -3.23 -1.28
C GLY A 206 -16.86 -2.77 -0.49
N GLY A 207 -17.04 -2.41 0.77
CA GLY A 207 -15.92 -1.96 1.60
C GLY A 207 -15.17 -3.12 2.25
N TRP A 208 -14.12 -2.76 2.99
CA TRP A 208 -13.41 -3.72 3.83
C TRP A 208 -13.44 -3.27 5.30
N PRO A 209 -13.63 -4.22 6.23
CA PRO A 209 -13.56 -3.94 7.66
C PRO A 209 -12.10 -3.80 8.14
N TYR A 210 -11.91 -3.45 9.41
CA TYR A 210 -10.58 -3.47 10.03
C TYR A 210 -9.99 -4.90 10.09
N THR A 211 -10.80 -5.87 10.51
CA THR A 211 -10.50 -7.31 10.52
C THR A 211 -11.66 -8.09 9.92
N SER A 212 -11.37 -9.14 9.16
CA SER A 212 -12.40 -10.01 8.57
C SER A 212 -13.23 -10.71 9.65
N ALA A 213 -14.53 -10.89 9.41
CA ALA A 213 -15.45 -11.61 10.29
C ALA A 213 -15.09 -13.10 10.46
N VAL A 214 -14.33 -13.68 9.52
CA VAL A 214 -13.79 -15.06 9.64
C VAL A 214 -12.81 -15.18 10.84
N ALA A 215 -12.30 -14.07 11.37
CA ALA A 215 -11.50 -14.03 12.60
C ALA A 215 -12.28 -14.30 13.89
N ASN A 216 -13.62 -14.22 13.84
CA ASN A 216 -14.50 -14.26 15.01
C ASN A 216 -15.33 -15.56 15.06
N GLN A 217 -14.81 -16.69 14.59
CA GLN A 217 -15.46 -17.99 14.83
C GLN A 217 -15.21 -18.46 16.26
N GLY A 218 -16.04 -17.94 17.16
CA GLY A 218 -16.34 -18.50 18.47
C GLY A 218 -17.83 -18.29 18.75
N ASP A 219 -18.65 -19.25 18.34
CA ASP A 219 -20.04 -19.59 18.77
C ASP A 219 -21.07 -18.48 19.11
N LYS A 220 -20.87 -17.23 18.71
CA LYS A 220 -21.91 -16.19 18.80
C LYS A 220 -22.03 -15.49 17.45
N ALA A 221 -23.26 -15.35 16.96
CA ALA A 221 -23.59 -14.74 15.67
C ALA A 221 -22.70 -13.50 15.43
N ALA A 222 -21.78 -13.61 14.47
CA ALA A 222 -20.77 -12.58 14.24
C ALA A 222 -21.49 -11.28 13.87
N VAL A 223 -21.44 -10.27 14.73
CA VAL A 223 -21.82 -8.90 14.36
C VAL A 223 -20.93 -8.53 13.16
N PRO A 224 -21.51 -8.18 12.00
CA PRO A 224 -20.71 -7.80 10.84
C PRO A 224 -19.80 -6.63 11.21
N ASN A 225 -18.48 -6.80 11.05
CA ASN A 225 -17.54 -5.71 11.23
C ASN A 225 -17.78 -4.70 10.09
N PRO A 226 -18.20 -3.46 10.37
CA PRO A 226 -18.55 -2.51 9.33
C PRO A 226 -17.32 -2.15 8.50
N SER A 227 -17.56 -1.81 7.24
CA SER A 227 -16.53 -1.30 6.35
C SER A 227 -16.00 0.03 6.88
N GLY A 228 -14.68 0.15 6.96
CA GLY A 228 -14.01 1.38 7.36
C GLY A 228 -13.53 2.16 6.14
N SER A 229 -13.51 3.48 6.24
CA SER A 229 -13.03 4.41 5.21
C SER A 229 -11.59 4.05 4.79
N ALA A 230 -10.63 4.14 5.71
CA ALA A 230 -9.22 3.85 5.45
C ALA A 230 -8.97 2.38 5.07
N MET A 231 -9.77 1.46 5.61
CA MET A 231 -9.62 0.02 5.33
C MET A 231 -10.09 -0.34 3.92
N THR A 232 -11.09 0.38 3.40
CA THR A 232 -11.55 0.22 2.02
C THR A 232 -10.47 0.66 1.04
N PHE A 233 -9.83 1.82 1.29
CA PHE A 233 -8.68 2.27 0.52
C PHE A 233 -7.47 1.32 0.65
N ALA A 234 -7.26 0.72 1.83
CA ALA A 234 -6.23 -0.30 2.04
C ALA A 234 -6.43 -1.52 1.14
N GLY A 235 -7.67 -1.99 1.00
CA GLY A 235 -8.02 -3.12 0.13
C GLY A 235 -7.80 -2.80 -1.34
N LEU A 236 -8.27 -1.63 -1.80
CA LEU A 236 -8.05 -1.17 -3.18
C LEU A 236 -6.56 -1.01 -3.51
N PHE A 237 -5.78 -0.39 -2.62
CA PHE A 237 -4.32 -0.29 -2.76
C PHE A 237 -3.69 -1.68 -2.89
N SER A 238 -4.04 -2.60 -1.98
CA SER A 238 -3.44 -3.93 -1.95
C SER A 238 -3.78 -4.77 -3.19
N LEU A 239 -5.02 -4.69 -3.70
CA LEU A 239 -5.43 -5.31 -4.95
C LEU A 239 -4.68 -4.73 -6.16
N THR A 240 -4.47 -3.41 -6.17
CA THR A 240 -3.73 -2.71 -7.22
C THR A 240 -2.28 -3.19 -7.27
N VAL A 241 -1.59 -3.21 -6.12
CA VAL A 241 -0.20 -3.69 -6.02
C VAL A 241 -0.09 -5.16 -6.43
N ALA A 242 -1.02 -6.01 -5.99
CA ALA A 242 -1.00 -7.43 -6.35
C ALA A 242 -1.21 -7.65 -7.86
N ARG A 243 -2.10 -6.87 -8.51
CA ARG A 243 -2.26 -6.90 -9.97
C ARG A 243 -1.00 -6.41 -10.68
N ALA A 244 -0.39 -5.33 -10.20
CA ALA A 244 0.87 -4.82 -10.74
C ALA A 244 1.99 -5.87 -10.65
N ASN A 245 2.10 -6.58 -9.53
CA ASN A 245 3.08 -7.67 -9.41
C ASN A 245 2.82 -8.81 -10.42
N LYS A 246 1.55 -9.23 -10.60
CA LYS A 246 1.20 -10.25 -11.61
C LYS A 246 1.60 -9.80 -13.02
N LEU A 247 1.33 -8.53 -13.37
CA LEU A 247 1.69 -7.98 -14.68
C LEU A 247 3.20 -7.91 -14.89
N ARG A 248 3.96 -7.48 -13.87
CA ARG A 248 5.43 -7.48 -13.90
C ARG A 248 5.99 -8.87 -14.23
N LYS A 249 5.53 -9.90 -13.51
CA LYS A 249 5.93 -11.30 -13.77
C LYS A 249 5.63 -11.74 -15.20
N GLN A 250 4.42 -11.45 -15.69
CA GLN A 250 4.02 -11.79 -17.07
C GLN A 250 4.84 -11.07 -18.14
N LEU A 251 5.38 -9.88 -17.85
CA LEU A 251 6.30 -9.18 -18.74
C LEU A 251 7.68 -9.85 -18.73
N GLU A 252 8.22 -10.15 -17.55
CA GLU A 252 9.50 -10.86 -17.39
C GLU A 252 9.48 -12.23 -18.10
N GLU A 253 8.41 -13.01 -17.95
CA GLU A 253 8.22 -14.31 -18.62
C GLU A 253 8.14 -14.19 -20.16
N ARG A 254 7.56 -13.10 -20.68
CA ARG A 254 7.48 -12.83 -22.12
C ARG A 254 8.80 -12.38 -22.72
N GLU A 255 9.55 -11.55 -21.99
CA GLU A 255 10.90 -11.16 -22.40
C GLU A 255 11.82 -12.38 -22.49
N LEU A 256 11.69 -13.32 -21.54
CA LEU A 256 12.40 -14.59 -21.55
C LEU A 256 11.97 -15.52 -22.69
N SER A 257 10.69 -15.51 -23.08
CA SER A 257 10.16 -16.36 -24.16
C SER A 257 10.34 -15.77 -25.56
N GLY A 258 10.74 -14.50 -25.68
CA GLY A 258 10.92 -13.81 -26.96
C GLY A 258 9.62 -13.40 -27.65
N ASP A 259 8.47 -13.49 -26.97
CA ASP A 259 7.17 -13.09 -27.51
C ASP A 259 6.99 -11.56 -27.51
N LYS A 260 6.91 -10.95 -28.70
CA LYS A 260 6.77 -9.50 -28.90
C LYS A 260 5.30 -9.02 -28.93
N SER A 261 4.32 -9.85 -28.57
CA SER A 261 2.92 -9.44 -28.56
C SER A 261 2.60 -8.45 -27.41
N LYS A 262 2.03 -7.28 -27.76
CA LYS A 262 1.68 -6.21 -26.79
C LYS A 262 0.68 -6.71 -25.74
N PRO A 263 0.76 -6.27 -24.46
CA PRO A 263 -0.29 -6.53 -23.49
C PRO A 263 -1.59 -5.84 -23.92
N GLY A 264 -2.69 -6.60 -24.04
CA GLY A 264 -4.05 -6.03 -24.08
C GLY A 264 -4.73 -5.89 -25.44
N ALA A 265 -4.16 -6.34 -26.55
CA ALA A 265 -4.89 -6.41 -27.82
C ALA A 265 -5.49 -7.81 -28.00
N SER A 266 -6.70 -8.02 -27.49
CA SER A 266 -7.53 -9.16 -27.89
C SER A 266 -7.76 -9.08 -29.40
N GLY A 267 -7.11 -9.98 -30.15
CA GLY A 267 -7.40 -10.20 -31.55
C GLY A 267 -8.78 -10.83 -31.68
N SER A 268 -9.69 -10.14 -32.38
CA SER A 268 -10.99 -10.69 -32.77
C SER A 268 -10.80 -12.03 -33.49
N PRO A 269 -11.69 -13.03 -33.27
CA PRO A 269 -11.54 -14.33 -33.91
C PRO A 269 -11.81 -14.20 -35.41
N LYS A 270 -10.77 -14.39 -36.23
CA LYS A 270 -10.96 -14.64 -37.66
C LYS A 270 -11.55 -16.03 -37.84
N SER A 271 -12.77 -16.07 -38.37
CA SER A 271 -13.40 -17.26 -38.91
C SER A 271 -12.54 -17.86 -40.02
N THR A 272 -12.21 -19.13 -39.92
CA THR A 272 -11.90 -19.95 -41.10
C THR A 272 -12.65 -21.27 -41.01
N SER A 273 -13.53 -21.41 -41.98
CA SER A 273 -14.28 -22.59 -42.39
C SER A 273 -13.38 -23.68 -42.99
N GLY A 274 -13.79 -24.94 -42.84
CA GLY A 274 -13.30 -26.12 -43.57
C GLY A 274 -12.22 -26.91 -42.82
N SER A 275 -12.21 -28.23 -42.75
CA SER A 275 -13.04 -29.27 -43.34
C SER A 275 -12.82 -30.58 -42.54
N THR A 276 -13.83 -31.44 -42.58
CA THR A 276 -13.95 -32.80 -42.04
C THR A 276 -12.72 -33.70 -42.17
N LYS A 277 -12.44 -34.48 -41.11
CA LYS A 277 -12.25 -35.95 -41.22
C LYS A 277 -12.51 -36.64 -39.88
N LYS A 278 -13.48 -37.56 -39.91
CA LYS A 278 -13.72 -38.65 -38.95
C LYS A 278 -12.48 -39.53 -38.85
N ASP A 279 -12.20 -40.04 -37.66
CA ASP A 279 -11.90 -41.46 -37.47
C ASP A 279 -12.24 -41.90 -36.04
N ASP A 280 -13.04 -42.97 -35.98
CA ASP A 280 -13.54 -43.64 -34.80
C ASP A 280 -12.45 -44.51 -34.14
N LYS A 281 -12.33 -44.46 -32.81
CA LYS A 281 -12.08 -45.68 -32.02
C LYS A 281 -12.54 -45.55 -30.58
N LYS A 282 -13.37 -46.52 -30.21
CA LYS A 282 -14.09 -46.71 -28.94
C LYS A 282 -13.32 -47.71 -28.05
N LYS A 283 -13.67 -47.70 -26.74
CA LYS A 283 -13.46 -48.72 -25.67
C LYS A 283 -12.33 -48.40 -24.66
N ASP A 284 -12.48 -48.52 -23.34
CA ASP A 284 -13.50 -49.14 -22.45
C ASP A 284 -13.54 -48.40 -21.08
N GLU A 285 -14.70 -48.45 -20.39
CA GLU A 285 -14.95 -47.96 -19.02
C GLU A 285 -14.67 -49.03 -17.95
N LYS A 286 -14.20 -48.63 -16.73
CA LYS A 286 -14.74 -48.92 -15.37
C LYS A 286 -13.78 -48.52 -14.21
N PRO A 287 -14.21 -48.40 -12.92
CA PRO A 287 -14.84 -47.20 -12.34
C PRO A 287 -14.19 -46.69 -11.03
N ASP A 288 -14.56 -45.45 -10.65
CA ASP A 288 -14.67 -44.85 -9.31
C ASP A 288 -13.56 -45.01 -8.24
N GLU A 289 -12.94 -43.87 -7.89
CA GLU A 289 -12.60 -43.56 -6.49
C GLU A 289 -12.82 -42.05 -6.23
N LYS A 290 -13.88 -41.73 -5.47
CA LYS A 290 -14.24 -40.35 -5.11
C LYS A 290 -13.25 -39.78 -4.09
N LYS A 291 -12.53 -38.73 -4.46
CA LYS A 291 -11.90 -37.80 -3.52
C LYS A 291 -12.71 -36.51 -3.50
N ASP A 292 -13.45 -36.31 -2.42
CA ASP A 292 -14.14 -35.07 -2.10
C ASP A 292 -13.12 -33.92 -2.04
N THR A 293 -13.09 -33.12 -3.09
CA THR A 293 -12.38 -31.83 -3.13
C THR A 293 -13.46 -30.76 -3.28
N PRO A 294 -13.56 -29.78 -2.37
CA PRO A 294 -14.54 -28.69 -2.52
C PRO A 294 -14.27 -27.93 -3.81
N PRO A 295 -15.31 -27.48 -4.54
CA PRO A 295 -15.13 -26.89 -5.85
C PRO A 295 -14.39 -25.56 -5.73
N GLU A 296 -13.18 -25.53 -6.30
CA GLU A 296 -12.42 -24.33 -6.58
C GLU A 296 -13.20 -23.53 -7.62
N ALA A 297 -14.07 -22.63 -7.15
CA ALA A 297 -14.65 -21.58 -7.98
C ALA A 297 -13.56 -20.55 -8.32
N ALA A 298 -12.61 -20.96 -9.16
CA ALA A 298 -11.75 -20.05 -9.88
C ALA A 298 -12.62 -19.35 -10.93
N GLU A 299 -13.22 -18.22 -10.56
CA GLU A 299 -13.72 -17.27 -11.55
C GLU A 299 -12.57 -16.96 -12.50
N LYS A 300 -12.74 -17.30 -13.78
CA LYS A 300 -11.84 -16.92 -14.86
C LYS A 300 -11.81 -15.40 -14.95
N SER A 301 -10.87 -14.78 -14.24
CA SER A 301 -10.58 -13.36 -14.41
C SER A 301 -10.09 -13.17 -15.84
N ASP A 302 -10.81 -12.38 -16.64
CA ASP A 302 -10.39 -11.94 -17.96
C ASP A 302 -9.00 -11.29 -17.84
N GLU A 303 -7.95 -12.01 -18.25
CA GLU A 303 -6.57 -11.69 -17.90
C GLU A 303 -6.06 -10.41 -18.58
N GLY A 304 -6.77 -9.92 -19.61
CA GLY A 304 -6.57 -8.63 -20.27
C GLY A 304 -7.47 -7.50 -19.77
N ALA A 305 -8.30 -7.72 -18.76
CA ALA A 305 -9.22 -6.73 -18.23
C ALA A 305 -8.52 -5.70 -17.31
N THR A 306 -8.95 -4.44 -17.41
CA THR A 306 -8.52 -3.34 -16.53
C THR A 306 -8.97 -3.61 -15.08
N LEU A 307 -8.33 -2.98 -14.08
CA LEU A 307 -8.76 -3.09 -12.67
C LEU A 307 -10.25 -2.73 -12.50
N LEU A 308 -10.77 -1.79 -13.29
CA LEU A 308 -12.18 -1.38 -13.25
C LEU A 308 -13.17 -2.45 -13.74
N LYS A 309 -12.71 -3.43 -14.52
CA LYS A 309 -13.54 -4.57 -14.94
C LYS A 309 -13.57 -5.68 -13.88
N ASP A 310 -12.66 -5.66 -12.89
CA ASP A 310 -12.74 -6.55 -11.75
C ASP A 310 -13.92 -6.11 -10.85
N PRO A 311 -14.98 -6.93 -10.70
CA PRO A 311 -16.19 -6.53 -9.97
C PRO A 311 -15.92 -6.23 -8.49
N ILE A 312 -14.95 -6.92 -7.87
CA ILE A 312 -14.55 -6.65 -6.49
C ILE A 312 -13.91 -5.27 -6.40
N PHE A 313 -12.99 -4.96 -7.32
CA PHE A 313 -12.33 -3.67 -7.34
C PHE A 313 -13.32 -2.54 -7.64
N ALA A 314 -14.17 -2.69 -8.64
CA ALA A 314 -15.17 -1.69 -9.03
C ALA A 314 -16.14 -1.37 -7.88
N LYS A 315 -16.62 -2.40 -7.18
CA LYS A 315 -17.50 -2.24 -6.02
C LYS A 315 -16.79 -1.55 -4.85
N GLY A 316 -15.52 -1.89 -4.62
CA GLY A 316 -14.69 -1.22 -3.63
C GLY A 316 -14.47 0.26 -3.95
N LEU A 317 -14.23 0.58 -5.23
CA LEU A 317 -14.04 1.95 -5.68
C LEU A 317 -15.32 2.78 -5.53
N ALA A 318 -16.49 2.19 -5.80
CA ALA A 318 -17.78 2.82 -5.53
C ALA A 318 -17.94 3.16 -4.03
N LYS A 319 -17.66 2.19 -3.15
CA LYS A 319 -17.72 2.40 -1.70
C LYS A 319 -16.72 3.45 -1.20
N ALA A 320 -15.51 3.48 -1.77
CA ALA A 320 -14.53 4.51 -1.51
C ALA A 320 -15.07 5.91 -1.89
N GLY A 321 -15.80 6.01 -3.00
CA GLY A 321 -16.53 7.22 -3.40
C GLY A 321 -17.50 7.73 -2.33
N GLU A 322 -18.30 6.84 -1.75
CA GLU A 322 -19.22 7.20 -0.66
C GLU A 322 -18.47 7.78 0.56
N PHE A 323 -17.35 7.18 0.96
CA PHE A 323 -16.54 7.68 2.09
C PHE A 323 -15.90 9.04 1.80
N VAL A 324 -15.44 9.26 0.56
CA VAL A 324 -14.91 10.57 0.16
C VAL A 324 -16.02 11.63 0.16
N GLN A 325 -17.24 11.26 -0.26
CA GLN A 325 -18.40 12.15 -0.21
C GLN A 325 -18.79 12.50 1.22
N SER A 326 -18.91 11.52 2.12
CA SER A 326 -19.27 11.75 3.53
C SER A 326 -18.24 12.62 4.25
N GLY A 327 -16.96 12.50 3.90
CA GLY A 327 -15.87 13.27 4.49
C GLY A 327 -15.47 12.72 5.86
N ASP A 328 -14.28 12.12 5.93
CA ASP A 328 -13.64 11.70 7.17
C ASP A 328 -12.39 12.57 7.36
N GLU A 329 -12.23 13.12 8.57
CA GLU A 329 -11.15 14.05 8.91
C GLU A 329 -9.89 13.34 9.43
N ALA A 330 -9.94 12.00 9.60
CA ALA A 330 -8.77 11.23 10.04
C ALA A 330 -7.64 11.36 9.01
N ARG A 331 -6.48 11.86 9.43
CA ARG A 331 -5.35 12.11 8.50
C ARG A 331 -4.74 10.82 7.97
N TYR A 332 -4.84 9.73 8.73
CA TYR A 332 -4.56 8.40 8.22
C TYR A 332 -5.45 8.05 7.02
N PHE A 333 -6.74 8.36 7.09
CA PHE A 333 -7.65 8.18 5.96
C PHE A 333 -7.25 9.07 4.78
N LEU A 334 -6.92 10.35 5.00
CA LEU A 334 -6.43 11.24 3.94
C LEU A 334 -5.20 10.66 3.23
N TRP A 335 -4.21 10.17 3.99
CA TRP A 335 -3.04 9.49 3.42
C TRP A 335 -3.40 8.22 2.64
N THR A 336 -4.40 7.44 3.08
CA THR A 336 -4.87 6.30 2.29
C THR A 336 -5.54 6.69 0.97
N ILE A 337 -6.25 7.83 0.94
CA ILE A 337 -6.83 8.40 -0.28
C ILE A 337 -5.72 8.86 -1.23
N GLU A 338 -4.76 9.62 -0.74
CA GLU A 338 -3.63 10.12 -1.53
C GLU A 338 -2.94 8.98 -2.27
N ARG A 339 -2.60 7.90 -1.57
CA ARG A 339 -1.93 6.77 -2.21
C ARG A 339 -2.76 6.18 -3.32
N LEU A 340 -4.07 5.98 -3.16
CA LEU A 340 -4.87 5.41 -4.23
C LEU A 340 -5.12 6.42 -5.37
N GLY A 341 -5.42 7.67 -5.04
CA GLY A 341 -5.69 8.73 -6.00
C GLY A 341 -4.47 9.07 -6.87
N VAL A 342 -3.28 9.15 -6.26
CA VAL A 342 -2.01 9.33 -6.97
C VAL A 342 -1.65 8.06 -7.76
N LEU A 343 -1.86 6.88 -7.17
CA LEU A 343 -1.53 5.61 -7.83
C LEU A 343 -2.33 5.36 -9.10
N LEU A 344 -3.62 5.73 -9.09
CA LEU A 344 -4.56 5.55 -10.21
C LEU A 344 -4.67 6.79 -11.13
N GLY A 345 -3.90 7.85 -10.86
CA GLY A 345 -3.99 9.11 -11.62
C GLY A 345 -5.37 9.78 -11.58
N GLN A 346 -6.21 9.47 -10.58
CA GLN A 346 -7.59 9.94 -10.51
C GLN A 346 -7.65 11.32 -9.86
N GLU A 347 -8.14 12.34 -10.57
CA GLU A 347 -8.41 13.66 -9.98
C GLU A 347 -9.63 13.64 -9.06
N LYS A 348 -10.59 12.74 -9.33
CA LYS A 348 -11.84 12.64 -8.58
C LYS A 348 -12.12 11.21 -8.15
N ILE A 349 -12.68 11.04 -6.95
CA ILE A 349 -13.18 9.75 -6.45
C ILE A 349 -14.62 9.97 -5.98
N GLY A 350 -15.56 9.18 -6.50
CA GLY A 350 -16.99 9.40 -6.25
C GLY A 350 -17.49 10.79 -6.72
N GLY A 351 -16.87 11.36 -7.76
CA GLY A 351 -17.19 12.69 -8.27
C GLY A 351 -16.63 13.86 -7.46
N VAL A 352 -15.96 13.60 -6.34
CA VAL A 352 -15.35 14.61 -5.46
C VAL A 352 -13.89 14.80 -5.81
N ASP A 353 -13.44 16.05 -5.94
CA ASP A 353 -12.02 16.38 -5.94
C ASP A 353 -11.46 16.10 -4.54
N TRP A 354 -10.88 14.92 -4.39
CA TRP A 354 -10.43 14.39 -3.11
C TRP A 354 -9.26 15.22 -2.56
N PHE A 355 -8.42 15.77 -3.44
CA PHE A 355 -7.26 16.53 -3.02
C PHE A 355 -7.66 17.92 -2.53
N ALA A 356 -8.50 18.63 -3.29
CA ALA A 356 -8.99 19.94 -2.87
C ALA A 356 -9.76 19.84 -1.54
N LYS A 357 -10.62 18.81 -1.40
CA LYS A 357 -11.37 18.57 -0.15
C LYS A 357 -10.44 18.28 1.02
N GLY A 358 -9.48 17.35 0.86
CA GLY A 358 -8.53 17.00 1.92
C GLY A 358 -7.59 18.14 2.29
N ALA A 359 -7.08 18.89 1.31
CA ALA A 359 -6.23 20.05 1.54
C ALA A 359 -6.98 21.15 2.30
N GLY A 360 -8.26 21.37 1.99
CA GLY A 360 -9.10 22.32 2.73
C GLY A 360 -9.26 21.94 4.20
N ILE A 361 -9.47 20.65 4.49
CA ILE A 361 -9.54 20.13 5.86
C ILE A 361 -8.21 20.35 6.58
N LEU A 362 -7.08 19.99 5.96
CA LEU A 362 -5.76 20.11 6.57
C LEU A 362 -5.39 21.57 6.87
N ILE A 363 -5.60 22.48 5.92
CA ILE A 363 -5.28 23.91 6.12
C ILE A 363 -6.12 24.50 7.25
N ARG A 364 -7.41 24.15 7.34
CA ARG A 364 -8.32 24.64 8.39
C ARG A 364 -7.96 24.10 9.79
N THR A 365 -7.38 22.91 9.86
CA THR A 365 -7.12 22.19 11.13
C THR A 365 -5.67 22.26 11.58
N GLN A 366 -4.79 22.93 10.83
CA GLN A 366 -3.39 23.11 11.20
C GLN A 366 -3.26 24.02 12.42
N GLN A 367 -2.42 23.63 13.37
CA GLN A 367 -2.10 24.45 14.54
C GLN A 367 -1.12 25.57 14.21
N ALA A 368 -1.01 26.54 15.12
CA ALA A 368 -0.09 27.68 14.95
C ALA A 368 1.39 27.26 14.86
N ASP A 369 1.77 26.17 15.54
CA ASP A 369 3.12 25.61 15.50
C ASP A 369 3.40 24.76 14.24
N GLY A 370 2.42 24.67 13.32
CA GLY A 370 2.51 23.92 12.08
C GLY A 370 2.10 22.45 12.19
N SER A 371 1.82 21.95 13.40
CA SER A 371 1.45 20.56 13.62
C SER A 371 -0.02 20.27 13.34
N TRP A 372 -0.32 18.98 13.21
CA TRP A 372 -1.67 18.44 13.26
C TRP A 372 -1.76 17.44 14.41
N PRO A 373 -2.26 17.83 15.59
CA PRO A 373 -2.35 16.94 16.75
C PRO A 373 -3.59 16.04 16.69
N GLU A 374 -3.56 14.93 17.42
CA GLU A 374 -4.73 14.12 17.77
C GLU A 374 -4.87 14.02 19.30
N ALA A 375 -5.92 13.34 19.77
CA ALA A 375 -6.26 13.24 21.20
C ALA A 375 -5.27 12.41 22.04
N HIS A 376 -4.24 11.77 21.46
CA HIS A 376 -3.33 10.87 22.18
C HIS A 376 -1.85 10.97 21.77
N ASN A 377 -1.00 11.09 22.81
CA ASN A 377 0.43 10.76 23.01
C ASN A 377 1.47 10.62 21.87
N ASP A 378 1.19 10.94 20.61
CA ASP A 378 2.17 10.92 19.51
C ASP A 378 2.90 12.27 19.30
N LYS A 379 2.61 13.25 20.17
CA LYS A 379 3.09 14.64 20.09
C LYS A 379 2.84 15.29 18.71
N GLY A 380 1.86 14.80 17.94
CA GLY A 380 1.52 15.28 16.58
C GLY A 380 2.44 14.78 15.47
N LEU A 381 3.39 13.87 15.73
CA LEU A 381 4.43 13.49 14.76
C LEU A 381 3.88 12.70 13.57
N SER A 382 3.09 11.65 13.85
CA SER A 382 2.59 10.75 12.81
C SER A 382 1.59 11.49 11.92
N GLN A 383 0.72 12.25 12.56
CA GLN A 383 -0.34 13.04 11.95
C GLN A 383 0.20 14.18 11.09
N THR A 384 1.23 14.89 11.57
CA THR A 384 1.90 15.92 10.77
C THR A 384 2.60 15.30 9.57
N SER A 385 3.25 14.15 9.75
CA SER A 385 3.89 13.42 8.64
C SER A 385 2.89 13.03 7.56
N PHE A 386 1.73 12.44 7.93
CA PHE A 386 0.67 12.11 6.97
C PHE A 386 0.08 13.34 6.30
N ALA A 387 -0.13 14.44 7.03
CA ALA A 387 -0.66 15.68 6.48
C ALA A 387 0.25 16.29 5.41
N ILE A 388 1.56 16.38 5.66
CA ILE A 388 2.49 16.97 4.68
C ILE A 388 2.80 16.03 3.52
N LEU A 389 2.69 14.70 3.69
CA LEU A 389 2.69 13.76 2.57
C LEU A 389 1.48 14.01 1.67
N PHE A 390 0.28 14.09 2.27
CA PHE A 390 -0.96 14.38 1.55
C PHE A 390 -0.88 15.67 0.74
N LEU A 391 -0.52 16.78 1.39
CA LEU A 391 -0.41 18.10 0.74
C LEU A 391 0.62 18.12 -0.40
N ARG A 392 1.59 17.20 -0.36
CA ARG A 392 2.60 17.03 -1.39
C ARG A 392 2.16 16.14 -2.56
N LYS A 393 1.14 15.29 -2.38
CA LYS A 393 0.81 14.17 -3.30
C LYS A 393 2.04 13.27 -3.52
N ALA A 394 2.69 12.86 -2.43
CA ALA A 394 3.85 11.98 -2.46
C ALA A 394 3.54 10.64 -3.16
N ASN A 395 4.21 10.37 -4.28
CA ASN A 395 4.05 9.13 -5.03
C ASN A 395 5.08 8.07 -4.60
N LEU A 396 4.75 7.32 -3.54
CA LEU A 396 5.61 6.27 -3.02
C LEU A 396 5.71 5.02 -3.94
N GLY A 397 4.83 4.89 -4.95
CA GLY A 397 4.73 3.77 -5.87
C GLY A 397 4.70 4.19 -7.34
N SER A 398 5.48 5.19 -7.74
CA SER A 398 5.44 5.76 -9.10
C SER A 398 5.74 4.76 -10.23
N ASP A 399 6.42 3.66 -9.93
CA ASP A 399 6.60 2.50 -10.82
C ASP A 399 5.29 1.73 -11.05
N ILE A 400 4.43 1.59 -10.04
CA ILE A 400 3.12 0.94 -10.19
C ILE A 400 2.22 1.75 -11.12
N SER A 401 2.13 3.07 -10.93
CA SER A 401 1.33 3.94 -11.81
C SER A 401 1.77 3.79 -13.27
N ARG A 402 3.08 3.83 -13.51
CA ARG A 402 3.68 3.63 -14.85
C ARG A 402 3.35 2.26 -15.44
N LEU A 403 3.42 1.20 -14.65
CA LEU A 403 3.09 -0.15 -15.10
C LEU A 403 1.62 -0.30 -15.49
N LEU A 404 0.71 0.36 -14.77
CA LEU A 404 -0.74 0.25 -14.97
C LEU A 404 -1.26 1.15 -16.10
N GLU A 405 -0.69 2.33 -16.26
CA GLU A 405 -1.16 3.36 -17.22
C GLU A 405 -0.35 3.37 -18.52
N GLY A 406 0.79 2.68 -18.56
CA GLY A 406 1.81 2.84 -19.61
C GLY A 406 2.63 4.13 -19.39
N GLU A 407 3.82 4.23 -19.98
CA GLU A 407 4.67 5.42 -19.90
C GLU A 407 4.07 6.59 -20.72
N PRO A 408 3.64 7.72 -20.12
CA PRO A 408 3.74 9.00 -20.78
C PRO A 408 5.22 9.37 -20.83
N VAL A 409 5.78 9.63 -22.01
CA VAL A 409 7.20 9.98 -22.21
C VAL A 409 7.59 11.17 -21.31
N LYS A 410 8.17 10.88 -20.14
CA LYS A 410 8.79 11.86 -19.24
C LYS A 410 9.94 11.20 -18.49
N ALA A 411 11.07 11.91 -18.45
CA ALA A 411 12.30 11.48 -17.78
C ALA A 411 12.04 11.11 -16.30
N PHE A 412 12.60 9.97 -15.84
CA PHE A 412 12.50 9.56 -14.45
C PHE A 412 13.44 10.40 -13.56
N VAL A 413 12.85 11.27 -12.75
CA VAL A 413 13.57 12.15 -11.81
C VAL A 413 13.32 11.69 -10.39
N LEU A 414 14.39 11.38 -9.66
CA LEU A 414 14.35 11.21 -8.21
C LEU A 414 14.31 12.60 -7.57
N SER A 415 13.19 12.92 -6.90
CA SER A 415 13.04 14.16 -6.13
C SER A 415 14.24 14.36 -5.17
N GLY A 416 14.93 15.49 -5.26
CA GLY A 416 16.11 15.81 -4.46
C GLY A 416 17.46 15.69 -5.17
N ARG A 417 17.50 15.25 -6.44
CA ARG A 417 18.68 15.40 -7.30
C ARG A 417 18.50 16.57 -8.24
N ALA A 418 19.49 17.46 -8.31
CA ALA A 418 19.51 18.56 -9.27
C ALA A 418 19.45 18.01 -10.71
N ASP A 419 18.39 18.38 -11.43
CA ASP A 419 18.17 18.49 -12.88
C ASP A 419 18.71 17.41 -13.84
N LYS A 420 19.11 16.22 -13.37
CA LYS A 420 19.53 15.13 -14.26
C LYS A 420 18.71 13.87 -13.98
N PRO A 421 17.88 13.40 -14.94
CA PRO A 421 17.25 12.09 -14.82
C PRO A 421 18.33 11.02 -14.70
N ARG A 422 18.18 10.12 -13.72
CA ARG A 422 19.14 9.04 -13.47
C ARG A 422 19.09 7.97 -14.56
N PHE A 423 17.90 7.75 -15.12
CA PHE A 423 17.62 6.81 -16.19
C PHE A 423 16.64 7.47 -17.16
N ALA A 424 16.79 7.23 -18.46
CA ALA A 424 15.90 7.80 -19.47
C ALA A 424 14.53 7.12 -19.45
N THR A 425 14.47 5.85 -19.02
CA THR A 425 13.26 5.03 -18.94
C THR A 425 13.19 4.21 -17.64
N LEU A 426 12.00 3.68 -17.32
CA LEU A 426 11.82 2.72 -16.22
C LEU A 426 12.54 1.40 -16.51
N GLU A 427 12.54 0.92 -17.76
CA GLU A 427 13.24 -0.31 -18.12
C GLU A 427 14.76 -0.21 -17.86
N GLU A 428 15.37 0.95 -18.13
CA GLU A 428 16.77 1.22 -17.78
C GLU A 428 16.99 1.22 -16.26
N ALA A 429 16.03 1.75 -15.50
CA ALA A 429 16.11 1.78 -14.03
C ALA A 429 15.92 0.39 -13.38
N ILE A 430 15.17 -0.51 -14.02
CA ILE A 430 14.97 -1.91 -13.56
C ILE A 430 16.19 -2.76 -13.89
N LYS A 431 16.88 -2.48 -14.99
CA LYS A 431 18.08 -3.21 -15.43
C LYS A 431 19.35 -2.85 -14.66
N ALA A 432 19.41 -1.67 -14.04
CA ALA A 432 20.54 -1.14 -13.27
C ALA A 432 20.43 -1.50 -11.78
#